data_AF-A0A9D6G8D3-F1
#
_entry.id   AF-A0A9D6G8D3-F1
#
_cell.length_a   1.000
_cell.length_b   1.000
_cell.length_c   1.000
_cell.angle_alpha   90.00
_cell.angle_beta   90.00
_cell.angle_gamma   90.00
#
_symmetry.space_group_name_H-M   'P 1'
#
loop_
_entity.id
_entity.type
_entity.pdbx_description
1 polymer ?
#
loop_
_entity_poly.entity_id
_entity_poly.type
_entity_poly.pdbx_seq_one_letter_code
_entity_poly.pdbx_strand_id
1 'polypeptide(L)'
;MSLDPDYVVERRQLKRRLTFWRVVGIIAIVAAVVAAAGRFDLIAHRDHVARIAIEGLILDDKARDEALAEVAGDKKTRALLVKIDSPGGTYVGGEALYQTLRRVAA
;
A
#
# COMPACT_ATOMS: atom_id res chain seq x y z
N MET A 1 -66.02 15.29 2.48
CA MET A 1 -65.04 14.19 2.66
C MET A 1 -64.22 14.10 1.38
N SER A 2 -63.15 14.90 1.28
CA SER A 2 -62.21 14.90 0.15
C SER A 2 -60.84 14.55 0.73
N LEU A 3 -60.61 13.26 0.97
CA LEU A 3 -59.39 12.76 1.63
C LEU A 3 -58.63 11.74 0.78
N ASP A 4 -59.21 11.19 -0.29
CA ASP A 4 -58.54 10.19 -1.11
C ASP A 4 -57.42 10.70 -2.04
N PRO A 5 -57.49 11.88 -2.69
CA PRO A 5 -56.44 12.27 -3.64
C PRO A 5 -55.14 12.73 -2.96
N ASP A 6 -55.22 13.37 -1.78
CA ASP A 6 -54.06 13.90 -1.07
C ASP A 6 -53.17 12.78 -0.49
N TYR A 7 -53.78 11.70 0.02
CA TYR A 7 -53.06 10.54 0.55
C TYR A 7 -52.19 9.83 -0.50
N VAL A 8 -52.61 9.83 -1.77
CA VAL A 8 -51.87 9.16 -2.86
C VAL A 8 -50.64 9.98 -3.28
N VAL A 9 -50.75 11.31 -3.24
CA VAL A 9 -49.64 12.24 -3.55
C VAL A 9 -48.59 12.21 -2.43
N GLU A 10 -49.03 12.24 -1.17
CA GLU A 10 -48.13 12.24 -0.01
C GLU A 10 -47.29 10.96 0.07
N ARG A 11 -47.88 9.81 -0.29
CA ARG A 11 -47.19 8.52 -0.31
C ARG A 11 -46.11 8.43 -1.39
N ARG A 12 -46.28 9.11 -2.54
CA ARG A 12 -45.25 9.20 -3.59
C ARG A 12 -44.09 10.08 -3.18
N GLN A 13 -44.38 11.19 -2.50
CA GLN A 13 -43.36 12.09 -1.98
C GLN A 13 -42.56 11.43 -0.86
N LEU A 14 -43.22 10.74 0.08
CA LEU A 14 -42.56 9.98 1.14
C LEU A 14 -41.60 8.93 0.58
N LYS A 15 -42.03 8.16 -0.43
CA LYS A 15 -41.18 7.14 -1.08
C LYS A 15 -39.93 7.74 -1.73
N ARG A 16 -40.05 8.87 -2.42
CA ARG A 16 -38.91 9.60 -3.02
C ARG A 16 -37.94 10.14 -1.98
N ARG A 17 -38.47 10.68 -0.88
CA ARG A 17 -37.65 11.18 0.24
C ARG A 17 -36.91 10.03 0.90
N LEU A 18 -37.56 8.88 1.09
CA LEU A 18 -36.94 7.67 1.62
C LEU A 18 -35.83 7.12 0.73
N THR A 19 -36.03 7.04 -0.60
CA THR A 19 -34.95 6.61 -1.50
C THR A 19 -33.80 7.62 -1.55
N PHE A 20 -34.08 8.93 -1.54
CA PHE A 20 -33.05 9.96 -1.45
C PHE A 20 -32.20 9.79 -0.19
N TRP A 21 -32.84 9.65 0.98
CA TRP A 21 -32.13 9.44 2.24
C TRP A 21 -31.38 8.09 2.30
N ARG A 22 -31.90 7.04 1.65
CA ARG A 22 -31.16 5.77 1.50
C ARG A 22 -29.89 5.94 0.67
N VAL A 23 -29.95 6.64 -0.46
CA VAL A 23 -28.79 6.88 -1.32
C VAL A 23 -27.75 7.73 -0.61
N VAL A 24 -28.18 8.82 0.05
CA VAL A 24 -27.29 9.66 0.86
C VAL A 24 -26.66 8.85 1.99
N GLY A 25 -27.43 8.00 2.67
CA GLY A 25 -26.92 7.10 3.71
C GLY A 25 -25.87 6.12 3.19
N ILE A 26 -26.11 5.49 2.04
CA ILE A 26 -25.13 4.58 1.42
C ILE A 26 -23.85 5.34 1.05
N ILE A 27 -23.96 6.52 0.42
CA ILE A 27 -22.81 7.35 0.07
C ILE A 27 -22.03 7.76 1.32
N ALA A 28 -22.73 8.15 2.39
CA ALA A 28 -22.10 8.51 3.66
C ALA A 28 -21.36 7.33 4.29
N ILE A 29 -21.93 6.11 4.24
CA ILE A 29 -21.27 4.89 4.71
C ILE A 29 -20.02 4.60 3.88
N VAL A 30 -20.11 4.64 2.55
CA VAL A 30 -18.96 4.42 1.66
C VAL A 30 -17.86 5.45 1.93
N ALA A 31 -18.22 6.73 2.05
CA ALA A 31 -17.28 7.79 2.39
C ALA A 31 -16.63 7.58 3.77
N ALA A 32 -17.40 7.14 4.77
CA ALA A 32 -16.88 6.82 6.10
C ALA A 32 -15.90 5.63 6.07
N VAL A 33 -16.19 4.59 5.28
CA VAL A 33 -15.30 3.43 5.09
C VAL A 33 -13.99 3.85 4.40
N VAL A 34 -14.07 4.65 3.33
CA VAL A 34 -12.88 5.17 2.64
C VAL A 34 -12.04 6.06 3.55
N ALA A 35 -12.68 6.96 4.30
CA ALA A 35 -11.99 7.83 5.26
C ALA A 35 -11.33 7.03 6.39
N ALA A 36 -12.01 6.00 6.90
CA ALA A 36 -11.45 5.10 7.91
C ALA A 36 -10.25 4.31 7.36
N ALA A 37 -10.36 3.75 6.14
CA ALA A 37 -9.27 3.01 5.51
C ALA A 37 -8.02 3.89 5.29
N GLY A 38 -8.20 5.15 4.88
CA GLY A 38 -7.11 6.12 4.78
C GLY A 38 -6.52 6.52 6.13
N ARG A 39 -7.33 6.60 7.19
CA ARG A 39 -6.89 6.99 8.54
C ARG A 39 -6.16 5.88 9.30
N PHE A 40 -6.53 4.62 9.06
CA PHE A 40 -5.88 3.47 9.70
C PHE A 40 -4.61 3.00 9.00
N ASP A 41 -4.19 3.69 7.93
CA ASP A 41 -2.97 3.35 7.17
C ASP A 41 -2.97 1.90 6.68
N LEU A 42 -4.14 1.25 6.61
CA LEU A 42 -4.30 -0.14 6.16
C LEU A 42 -3.92 -0.30 4.67
N ILE A 43 -3.85 0.82 3.95
CA ILE A 43 -3.46 0.90 2.54
C ILE A 43 -2.05 1.50 2.38
N ALA A 44 -1.58 2.33 3.31
CA ALA A 44 -0.23 2.87 3.20
C ALA A 44 0.77 1.86 3.76
N HIS A 45 1.66 1.40 2.88
CA HIS A 45 2.83 0.66 3.28
C HIS A 45 3.59 1.51 4.32
N ARG A 46 3.56 1.07 5.57
CA ARG A 46 4.21 1.78 6.67
C ARG A 46 5.70 1.87 6.40
N ASP A 47 6.29 2.91 6.95
CA ASP A 47 7.74 3.04 7.01
C ASP A 47 8.33 1.78 7.64
N HIS A 48 9.26 1.15 6.94
CA HIS A 48 9.84 -0.13 7.38
C HIS A 48 11.34 -0.18 7.12
N VAL A 49 11.98 -1.18 7.71
CA VAL A 49 13.40 -1.48 7.51
C VAL A 49 13.49 -2.72 6.64
N ALA A 50 14.07 -2.59 5.46
CA ALA A 50 14.34 -3.72 4.60
C ALA A 50 15.48 -4.55 5.19
N ARG A 51 15.43 -5.87 5.04
CA ARG A 51 16.49 -6.78 5.48
C ARG A 51 16.86 -7.72 4.35
N ILE A 52 18.15 -7.82 4.07
CA ILE A 52 18.70 -8.77 3.12
C ILE A 52 19.79 -9.61 3.78
N ALA A 53 19.81 -10.91 3.47
CA ALA A 53 20.84 -11.83 3.91
C ALA A 53 21.71 -12.20 2.71
N ILE A 54 23.02 -12.09 2.88
CA ILE A 54 24.02 -12.48 1.89
C ILE A 54 24.74 -13.67 2.46
N GLU A 55 24.41 -14.86 1.96
CA GLU A 55 24.87 -16.13 2.49
C GLU A 55 25.67 -16.88 1.43
N GLY A 56 26.77 -17.52 1.83
CA GLY A 56 27.60 -18.31 0.92
C GLY A 56 28.42 -17.45 -0.06
N LEU A 57 28.71 -18.00 -1.24
CA LEU A 57 29.62 -17.36 -2.21
C LEU A 57 29.00 -16.12 -2.87
N ILE A 58 29.74 -15.02 -2.89
CA ILE A 58 29.34 -13.78 -3.58
C ILE A 58 29.67 -13.91 -5.07
N LEU A 59 28.64 -14.24 -5.83
CA LEU A 59 28.67 -14.31 -7.29
C LEU A 59 27.77 -13.21 -7.88
N ASP A 60 27.68 -13.19 -9.21
CA ASP A 60 26.67 -12.44 -9.93
C ASP A 60 25.29 -13.03 -9.60
N ASP A 61 24.38 -12.19 -9.11
CA ASP A 61 23.05 -12.59 -8.64
C ASP A 61 22.04 -11.50 -9.01
N LYS A 62 21.34 -11.73 -10.11
CA LYS A 62 20.33 -10.81 -10.63
C LYS A 62 19.14 -10.63 -9.69
N ALA A 63 18.73 -11.70 -8.98
CA ALA A 63 17.59 -11.63 -8.09
C ALA A 63 17.91 -10.73 -6.88
N ARG A 64 19.12 -10.85 -6.35
CA ARG A 64 19.61 -9.95 -5.30
C ARG A 64 19.67 -8.51 -5.78
N ASP A 65 20.18 -8.27 -6.98
CA ASP A 65 20.34 -6.92 -7.52
C ASP A 65 18.99 -6.25 -7.82
N GLU A 66 18.00 -6.99 -8.33
CA GLU A 66 16.62 -6.51 -8.49
C GLU A 66 15.96 -6.19 -7.15
N ALA A 67 16.12 -7.06 -6.15
CA ALA A 67 15.58 -6.81 -4.81
C ALA A 67 16.18 -5.55 -4.18
N LEU A 68 17.48 -5.31 -4.34
CA LEU A 68 18.13 -4.09 -3.87
C LEU A 68 17.69 -2.85 -4.69
N ALA A 69 17.43 -2.99 -5.98
CA ALA A 69 16.91 -1.91 -6.81
C ALA A 69 15.47 -1.53 -6.41
N GLU A 70 14.63 -2.50 -6.05
CA GLU A 70 13.30 -2.26 -5.50
C GLU A 70 13.38 -1.48 -4.18
N VAL A 71 14.28 -1.91 -3.28
CA VAL A 71 14.53 -1.22 -2.01
C VAL A 71 15.03 0.22 -2.23
N ALA A 72 15.91 0.45 -3.21
CA ALA A 72 16.38 1.80 -3.53
C ALA A 72 15.27 2.70 -4.08
N GLY A 73 14.28 2.13 -4.77
CA GLY A 73 13.14 2.85 -5.33
C GLY A 73 12.00 3.12 -4.33
N ASP A 74 11.97 2.40 -3.20
CA ASP A 74 10.88 2.50 -2.24
C ASP A 74 11.09 3.63 -1.22
N LYS A 75 10.27 4.68 -1.33
CA LYS A 75 10.24 5.82 -0.40
C LYS A 75 9.83 5.45 1.03
N LYS A 76 9.25 4.26 1.23
CA LYS A 76 8.83 3.74 2.53
C LYS A 76 9.92 2.94 3.24
N THR A 77 10.95 2.48 2.52
CA THR A 77 12.11 1.88 3.17
C THR A 77 12.96 2.98 3.81
N ARG A 78 13.01 3.01 5.15
CA ARG A 78 13.77 4.02 5.90
C ARG A 78 15.22 3.60 6.18
N ALA A 79 15.49 2.31 6.14
CA ALA A 79 16.80 1.74 6.36
C ALA A 79 16.91 0.36 5.71
N LEU A 80 18.13 -0.05 5.39
CA LEU A 80 18.46 -1.39 4.93
C LEU A 80 19.41 -2.06 5.94
N LEU A 81 19.02 -3.22 6.45
CA LEU A 81 19.87 -4.09 7.25
C LEU A 81 20.44 -5.19 6.35
N VAL A 82 21.76 -5.22 6.22
CA VAL A 82 22.48 -6.25 5.46
C VAL A 82 23.15 -7.21 6.44
N LYS A 83 22.71 -8.46 6.46
CA LYS A 83 23.40 -9.54 7.20
C LYS A 83 24.29 -10.27 6.22
N ILE A 84 25.60 -10.29 6.48
CA ILE A 84 26.58 -10.98 5.63
C ILE A 84 27.12 -12.19 6.39
N ASP A 85 26.95 -13.37 5.81
CA ASP A 85 27.49 -14.64 6.27
C ASP A 85 28.13 -15.36 5.06
N SER A 86 29.29 -14.86 4.65
CA SER A 86 29.93 -15.23 3.40
C SER A 86 31.44 -15.40 3.58
N PRO A 87 32.05 -16.46 3.00
CA PRO A 87 33.51 -16.58 2.92
C PRO A 87 34.13 -15.68 1.83
N GLY A 88 33.32 -14.90 1.11
CA GLY A 88 33.73 -14.10 -0.05
C GLY A 88 33.21 -14.70 -1.35
N GLY A 89 33.94 -14.50 -2.45
CA GLY A 89 33.53 -14.95 -3.78
C GLY A 89 34.44 -14.41 -4.87
N THR A 90 33.85 -14.01 -6.00
CA THR A 90 34.61 -13.38 -7.08
C THR A 90 34.77 -11.88 -6.83
N TYR A 91 35.87 -11.29 -7.30
CA TYR A 91 36.06 -9.83 -7.25
C TYR A 91 34.91 -9.09 -7.95
N VAL A 92 34.51 -9.58 -9.12
CA VAL A 92 33.41 -9.00 -9.91
C VAL A 92 32.09 -9.05 -9.14
N GLY A 93 31.75 -10.19 -8.52
CA GLY A 93 30.54 -10.33 -7.73
C GLY A 93 30.53 -9.43 -6.48
N GLY A 94 31.69 -9.28 -5.82
CA GLY A 94 31.85 -8.38 -4.68
C GLY A 94 31.70 -6.90 -5.05
N GLU A 95 32.33 -6.48 -6.15
CA GLU A 95 32.25 -5.10 -6.65
C GLU A 95 30.82 -4.77 -7.11
N ALA A 96 30.16 -5.68 -7.82
CA ALA A 96 28.76 -5.51 -8.24
C ALA A 96 27.84 -5.31 -7.01
N LEU A 97 27.99 -6.16 -5.99
CA LEU A 97 27.24 -6.03 -4.74
C LEU A 97 27.52 -4.70 -4.05
N TYR A 98 28.79 -4.29 -3.95
CA TYR A 98 29.18 -3.02 -3.34
C TYR A 98 28.51 -1.82 -4.03
N GLN A 99 28.54 -1.78 -5.36
CA GLN A 99 27.92 -0.70 -6.13
C GLN A 99 26.40 -0.65 -5.97
N THR A 100 25.74 -1.81 -5.90
CA THR A 100 24.29 -1.88 -5.68
C THR A 100 23.92 -1.42 -4.27
N LEU A 101 24.66 -1.84 -3.24
CA LEU A 101 24.45 -1.36 -1.86
C LEU A 101 24.71 0.15 -1.74
N ARG A 102 25.72 0.67 -2.46
CA ARG A 102 26.02 2.11 -2.46
C ARG A 102 24.90 2.93 -3.10
N ARG A 103 24.22 2.38 -4.12
CA ARG A 103 23.03 3.00 -4.73
C ARG A 103 21.85 3.08 -3.77
N VAL A 104 21.66 2.09 -2.90
CA VAL A 104 20.62 2.13 -1.85
C VAL A 104 20.94 3.18 -0.77
N ALA A 105 22.23 3.38 -0.49
CA ALA A 105 22.68 4.32 0.54
C ALA A 105 22.76 5.79 0.08
N ALA A 106 22.57 6.07 -1.21
CA ALA A 106 22.64 7.41 -1.81
C ALA A 106 21.29 8.13 -1.74
#